data_AF-A0A2A2RBK9-F1
#
_entry.id   AF-A0A2A2RBK9-F1
#
_cell.length_a   1.000
_cell.length_b   1.000
_cell.length_c   1.000
_cell.angle_alpha   90.00
_cell.angle_beta   90.00
_cell.angle_gamma   90.00
#
_symmetry.space_group_name_H-M   'P 1'
#
loop_
_entity.id
_entity.type
_entity.pdbx_description
1 polymer ?
#
loop_
_entity_poly.entity_id
_entity_poly.type
_entity_poly.pdbx_seq_one_letter_code
_entity_poly.pdbx_strand_id
1 'polypeptide(L)'
;MKFRPLHRKISIWLALPLLVSAMTGVAYRIGRSWFGMSSQTGGEILSIHSWSWLGKAASLAVIWVVGCGLLFLCGSAFQMLWSSGRQVLRSPQKNRLWHRLMGAFLLIPLAASAISGIAYRTGEAFDISEDTLDLLMSIHEGDWLGKEIKPFYILVLGLGLGLIIISGLLLFFRKNKSPR
;
A
#
# COMPACT_ATOMS: atom_id res chain seq x y z
N MET A 1 22.41 -5.43 -8.37
CA MET A 1 21.78 -6.33 -7.37
C MET A 1 20.69 -7.17 -8.03
N LYS A 2 20.43 -8.40 -7.56
CA LYS A 2 19.30 -9.21 -8.05
C LYS A 2 18.02 -8.78 -7.33
N PHE A 3 17.25 -7.84 -7.92
CA PHE A 3 16.01 -7.31 -7.30
C PHE A 3 14.89 -8.35 -7.16
N ARG A 4 14.77 -9.30 -8.09
CA ARG A 4 13.71 -10.32 -8.11
C ARG A 4 13.66 -11.21 -6.85
N PRO A 5 14.76 -11.84 -6.39
CA PRO A 5 14.74 -12.63 -5.15
C PRO A 5 14.47 -11.76 -3.91
N LEU A 6 14.96 -10.51 -3.90
CA LEU A 6 14.77 -9.60 -2.78
C LEU A 6 13.32 -9.10 -2.68
N HIS A 7 12.74 -8.64 -3.79
CA HIS A 7 11.31 -8.29 -3.92
C HIS A 7 10.43 -9.41 -3.37
N ARG A 8 10.67 -10.65 -3.80
CA ARG A 8 9.92 -11.82 -3.34
C ARG A 8 10.09 -12.10 -1.85
N LYS A 9 11.31 -11.96 -1.30
CA LYS A 9 11.55 -12.20 0.12
C LYS A 9 10.83 -11.16 0.96
N ILE A 10 11.00 -9.89 0.61
CA ILE A 10 10.40 -8.76 1.34
C ILE A 10 8.88 -8.76 1.21
N SER A 11 8.32 -9.08 0.04
CA SER A 11 6.87 -9.10 -0.17
C SER A 11 6.13 -10.08 0.75
N ILE A 12 6.76 -11.20 1.13
CA ILE A 12 6.14 -12.18 2.02
C ILE A 12 6.05 -11.64 3.45
N TRP A 13 7.13 -11.02 3.94
CA TRP A 13 7.15 -10.40 5.27
C TRP A 13 6.17 -9.23 5.37
N LEU A 14 6.01 -8.46 4.29
CA LEU A 14 5.13 -7.30 4.27
C LEU A 14 3.68 -7.62 3.89
N ALA A 15 3.38 -8.84 3.39
CA ALA A 15 2.06 -9.18 2.90
C ALA A 15 0.96 -8.95 3.95
N LEU A 16 1.17 -9.44 5.17
CA LEU A 16 0.20 -9.29 6.24
C LEU A 16 0.01 -7.83 6.70
N PRO A 17 1.05 -7.09 7.11
CA PRO A 17 0.86 -5.71 7.58
C PRO A 17 0.31 -4.78 6.49
N LEU A 18 0.73 -4.95 5.22
CA LEU A 18 0.17 -4.17 4.12
C LEU A 18 -1.29 -4.53 3.85
N LEU A 19 -1.67 -5.80 3.95
CA LEU A 19 -3.06 -6.21 3.78
C LEU A 19 -3.93 -5.66 4.90
N VAL A 20 -3.48 -5.71 6.15
CA VAL A 20 -4.18 -5.10 7.29
C VAL A 20 -4.39 -3.61 7.05
N SER A 21 -3.31 -2.87 6.72
CA SER A 21 -3.39 -1.43 6.45
C SER A 21 -4.34 -1.11 5.28
N ALA A 22 -4.25 -1.86 4.17
CA ALA A 22 -5.13 -1.67 3.01
C ALA A 22 -6.61 -1.89 3.35
N MET A 23 -6.92 -2.98 4.06
CA MET A 23 -8.29 -3.35 4.39
C MET A 23 -8.90 -2.43 5.44
N THR A 24 -8.14 -2.01 6.45
CA THR A 24 -8.62 -1.05 7.45
C THR A 24 -8.78 0.35 6.87
N GLY A 25 -7.92 0.78 5.95
CA GLY A 25 -8.07 2.06 5.24
C GLY A 25 -9.34 2.11 4.39
N VAL A 26 -9.63 1.01 3.66
CA VAL A 26 -10.88 0.85 2.91
C VAL A 26 -12.08 0.80 3.86
N ALA A 27 -12.03 -0.03 4.91
CA ALA A 27 -13.12 -0.16 5.87
C ALA A 27 -13.45 1.18 6.55
N TYR A 28 -12.44 1.96 6.94
CA TYR A 28 -12.63 3.29 7.51
C TYR A 28 -13.30 4.23 6.51
N ARG A 29 -12.72 4.41 5.32
CA ARG A 29 -13.25 5.41 4.37
C ARG A 29 -14.64 5.04 3.89
N ILE A 30 -14.81 3.81 3.42
CA ILE A 30 -16.07 3.35 2.86
C ILE A 30 -17.14 3.26 3.94
N GLY A 31 -16.78 2.77 5.13
CA GLY A 31 -17.67 2.76 6.28
C GLY A 31 -18.20 4.15 6.62
N ARG A 32 -17.31 5.15 6.70
CA ARG A 32 -17.68 6.54 7.03
C ARG A 32 -18.47 7.22 5.91
N SER A 33 -18.09 7.00 4.65
CA SER A 33 -18.67 7.71 3.51
C SER A 33 -19.97 7.10 3.00
N TRP A 34 -20.12 5.76 2.99
CA TRP A 34 -21.26 5.09 2.36
C TRP A 34 -22.20 4.41 3.35
N PHE A 35 -21.70 4.02 4.53
CA PHE A 35 -22.47 3.20 5.48
C PHE A 35 -22.80 3.92 6.79
N GLY A 36 -22.48 5.22 6.91
CA GLY A 36 -22.79 6.01 8.11
C GLY A 36 -22.10 5.50 9.38
N MET A 37 -20.96 4.82 9.26
CA MET A 37 -20.19 4.30 10.39
C MET A 37 -19.95 5.39 11.44
N SER A 38 -20.15 5.06 12.72
CA SER A 38 -19.96 6.02 13.82
C SER A 38 -18.51 6.51 13.90
N SER A 39 -18.29 7.70 14.48
CA SER A 39 -16.93 8.23 14.66
C SER A 39 -16.10 7.36 15.63
N GLN A 40 -16.76 6.73 16.61
CA GLN A 40 -16.12 5.81 17.55
C GLN A 40 -15.59 4.57 16.82
N THR A 41 -16.45 3.85 16.08
CA THR A 41 -16.04 2.66 15.31
C THR A 41 -15.02 3.02 14.23
N GLY A 42 -15.18 4.18 13.58
CA GLY A 42 -14.21 4.68 12.62
C GLY A 42 -12.84 4.93 13.25
N GLY A 43 -12.81 5.50 14.45
CA GLY A 43 -11.59 5.73 15.23
C GLY A 43 -10.87 4.43 15.62
N GLU A 44 -11.62 3.40 16.02
CA GLU A 44 -11.07 2.07 16.32
C GLU A 44 -10.41 1.45 15.08
N ILE A 45 -11.08 1.47 13.92
CA ILE A 45 -10.50 0.96 12.67
C ILE A 45 -9.27 1.77 12.25
N LEU A 46 -9.34 3.11 12.35
CA LEU A 46 -8.23 3.99 12.02
C LEU A 46 -7.04 3.77 12.97
N SER A 47 -7.29 3.39 14.23
CA SER A 47 -6.23 3.05 15.18
C SER A 47 -5.43 1.83 14.73
N ILE A 48 -6.08 0.83 14.12
CA ILE A 48 -5.43 -0.34 13.53
C ILE A 48 -4.65 0.06 12.27
N HIS A 49 -5.25 0.88 11.39
CA HIS A 49 -4.61 1.36 10.16
C HIS A 49 -3.30 2.13 10.41
N SER A 50 -3.32 3.03 11.40
CA SER A 50 -2.19 3.88 11.81
C SER A 50 -1.26 3.22 12.83
N TRP A 51 -1.58 1.98 13.25
CA TRP A 51 -0.86 1.25 14.30
C TRP A 51 -0.79 2.01 15.65
N SER A 52 -1.67 2.99 15.87
CA SER A 52 -1.60 3.88 17.03
C SER A 52 -1.94 3.18 18.35
N TRP A 53 -2.64 2.04 18.29
CA TRP A 53 -2.89 1.15 19.43
C TRP A 53 -1.60 0.59 20.07
N LEU A 54 -0.47 0.60 19.36
CA LEU A 54 0.85 0.23 19.89
C LEU A 54 1.53 1.36 20.69
N GLY A 55 0.94 2.56 20.72
CA GLY A 55 1.54 3.77 21.29
C GLY A 55 2.36 4.56 20.26
N LYS A 56 2.68 5.82 20.60
CA LYS A 56 3.22 6.81 19.65
C LYS A 56 4.53 6.34 18.98
N ALA A 57 5.52 5.93 19.77
CA ALA A 57 6.85 5.53 19.28
C ALA A 57 6.80 4.24 18.45
N ALA A 58 6.05 3.23 18.89
CA ALA A 58 5.92 1.98 18.17
C ALA A 58 5.15 2.17 16.86
N SER A 59 4.08 2.96 16.85
CA SER A 59 3.37 3.35 15.62
C SER A 59 4.30 3.99 14.60
N LEU A 60 5.13 4.96 15.03
CA LEU A 60 6.12 5.60 14.15
C LEU A 60 7.08 4.56 13.55
N ALA A 61 7.66 3.68 14.38
CA ALA A 61 8.57 2.65 13.92
C ALA A 61 7.91 1.69 12.91
N VAL A 62 6.69 1.23 13.19
CA VAL A 62 5.95 0.33 12.29
C VAL A 62 5.60 1.02 10.97
N ILE A 63 5.17 2.29 11.00
CA ILE A 63 4.88 3.07 9.79
C ILE A 63 6.13 3.22 8.92
N TRP A 64 7.29 3.48 9.51
CA TRP A 64 8.56 3.51 8.78
C TRP A 64 8.89 2.14 8.15
N VAL A 65 8.76 1.05 8.91
CA VAL A 65 9.04 -0.31 8.41
C VAL A 65 8.11 -0.68 7.25
N VAL A 66 6.79 -0.50 7.43
CA VAL A 66 5.78 -0.86 6.43
C VAL A 66 5.86 0.07 5.22
N GLY A 67 6.02 1.38 5.46
CA GLY A 67 6.11 2.41 4.43
C GLY A 67 7.37 2.28 3.58
N CYS A 68 8.56 2.22 4.18
CA CYS A 68 9.80 1.97 3.43
C CYS A 68 9.78 0.60 2.74
N GLY A 69 9.15 -0.39 3.36
CA GLY A 69 8.91 -1.69 2.76
C GLY A 69 8.07 -1.60 1.48
N LEU A 70 6.95 -0.87 1.52
CA LEU A 70 6.11 -0.61 0.35
C LEU A 70 6.87 0.18 -0.72
N LEU A 71 7.65 1.20 -0.35
CA LEU A 71 8.49 1.95 -1.28
C LEU A 71 9.56 1.08 -1.94
N PHE A 72 10.16 0.16 -1.19
CA PHE A 72 11.06 -0.84 -1.74
C PHE A 72 10.32 -1.75 -2.75
N LEU A 73 9.11 -2.21 -2.44
CA LEU A 73 8.30 -3.02 -3.36
C LEU A 73 7.94 -2.25 -4.63
N CYS A 74 7.55 -0.97 -4.53
CA CYS A 74 7.31 -0.11 -5.68
C CYS A 74 8.59 0.11 -6.50
N GLY A 75 9.70 0.47 -5.88
CA GLY A 75 10.97 0.71 -6.58
C GLY A 75 11.53 -0.53 -7.26
N SER A 76 11.45 -1.69 -6.59
CA SER A 76 11.86 -2.97 -7.20
C SER A 76 10.90 -3.44 -8.29
N ALA A 77 9.59 -3.18 -8.17
CA ALA A 77 8.62 -3.43 -9.24
C ALA A 77 8.90 -2.54 -10.46
N PHE A 78 9.15 -1.24 -10.25
CA PHE A 78 9.54 -0.30 -11.31
C PHE A 78 10.79 -0.76 -12.03
N GLN A 79 11.85 -1.09 -11.29
CA GLN A 79 13.11 -1.57 -11.84
C GLN A 79 12.90 -2.83 -12.71
N MET A 80 12.08 -3.78 -12.25
CA MET A 80 11.78 -5.01 -12.98
C MET A 80 10.92 -4.77 -14.23
N LEU A 81 10.00 -3.81 -14.19
CA LEU A 81 9.19 -3.40 -15.34
C LEU A 81 10.08 -2.71 -16.37
N TRP A 82 10.90 -1.75 -15.94
CA TRP A 82 11.85 -1.01 -16.77
C TRP A 82 12.85 -1.95 -17.45
N SER A 83 13.49 -2.85 -16.69
CA SER A 83 14.49 -3.77 -17.23
C SER A 83 13.92 -4.82 -18.20
N SER A 84 12.60 -5.06 -18.16
CA SER A 84 11.97 -6.07 -19.02
C SER A 84 11.46 -5.51 -20.35
N GLY A 85 11.41 -4.18 -20.53
CA GLY A 85 10.92 -3.52 -21.76
C GLY A 85 9.57 -4.08 -22.25
N ARG A 86 9.40 -4.21 -23.58
CA ARG A 86 8.18 -4.78 -24.20
C ARG A 86 7.96 -6.28 -23.88
N GLN A 87 8.95 -6.97 -23.32
CA GLN A 87 8.85 -8.39 -22.97
C GLN A 87 7.93 -8.63 -21.76
N VAL A 88 7.58 -7.59 -20.99
CA VAL A 88 6.55 -7.66 -19.94
C VAL A 88 5.19 -8.10 -20.47
N LEU A 89 4.78 -7.59 -21.64
CA LEU A 89 3.49 -7.84 -22.27
C LEU A 89 3.41 -9.22 -22.95
N ARG A 90 4.55 -9.89 -23.17
CA ARG A 90 4.65 -11.19 -23.85
C ARG A 90 4.72 -12.38 -22.88
N SER A 91 4.36 -12.21 -21.61
CA SER A 91 4.41 -13.30 -20.63
C SER A 91 3.36 -14.38 -20.95
N PRO A 92 3.76 -15.64 -21.23
CA PRO A 92 2.80 -16.71 -21.52
C PRO A 92 1.96 -17.09 -20.29
N GLN A 93 2.42 -16.76 -19.09
CA GLN A 93 1.69 -16.99 -17.84
C GLN A 93 0.74 -15.83 -17.52
N LYS A 94 -0.57 -16.05 -17.67
CA LYS A 94 -1.64 -15.06 -17.39
C LYS A 94 -1.50 -14.42 -16.00
N ASN A 95 -1.28 -15.21 -14.95
CA ASN A 95 -1.18 -14.68 -13.57
C ASN A 95 -0.02 -13.69 -13.39
N ARG A 96 1.11 -13.95 -14.06
CA ARG A 96 2.28 -13.08 -14.00
C ARG A 96 2.07 -11.80 -14.80
N LEU A 97 1.32 -11.86 -15.90
CA LEU A 97 0.92 -10.69 -16.66
C LEU A 97 0.02 -9.77 -15.81
N TRP A 98 -1.03 -10.33 -15.20
CA TRP A 98 -1.95 -9.57 -14.34
C TRP A 98 -1.24 -8.90 -13.17
N HIS A 99 -0.41 -9.63 -12.44
CA HIS A 99 0.37 -9.05 -11.34
C HIS A 99 1.22 -7.85 -11.78
N ARG A 100 1.81 -7.91 -12.99
CA ARG A 100 2.63 -6.83 -13.54
C ARG A 100 1.80 -5.63 -14.00
N LEU A 101 0.67 -5.86 -14.67
CA LEU A 101 -0.22 -4.79 -15.13
C LEU A 101 -0.80 -4.03 -13.95
N MET A 102 -1.28 -4.75 -12.93
CA MET A 102 -1.79 -4.15 -11.70
C MET A 102 -0.69 -3.42 -10.93
N GLY A 103 0.50 -4.05 -10.81
CA GLY A 103 1.65 -3.42 -10.17
C GLY A 103 2.08 -2.14 -10.87
N ALA A 104 2.06 -2.09 -12.21
CA ALA A 104 2.36 -0.88 -12.96
C ALA A 104 1.32 0.23 -12.73
N PHE A 105 0.04 -0.12 -12.74
CA PHE A 105 -1.07 0.81 -12.51
C PHE A 105 -1.03 1.43 -11.10
N LEU A 106 -0.75 0.61 -10.09
CA LEU A 106 -0.78 1.03 -8.68
C LEU A 106 0.53 1.67 -8.20
N LEU A 107 1.60 1.62 -8.98
CA LEU A 107 2.95 1.96 -8.53
C LEU A 107 3.05 3.38 -7.97
N ILE A 108 2.60 4.35 -8.77
CA ILE A 108 2.69 5.77 -8.44
C ILE A 108 1.78 6.12 -7.26
N PRO A 109 0.47 5.80 -7.27
CA PRO A 109 -0.38 6.20 -6.16
C PRO A 109 -0.02 5.51 -4.84
N LEU A 110 0.42 4.24 -4.86
CA LEU A 110 0.90 3.59 -3.63
C LEU A 110 2.20 4.20 -3.12
N ALA A 111 3.12 4.58 -4.01
CA ALA A 111 4.35 5.27 -3.62
C ALA A 111 4.06 6.66 -3.03
N ALA A 112 3.16 7.43 -3.66
CA ALA A 112 2.74 8.72 -3.15
C ALA A 112 2.07 8.61 -1.76
N SER A 113 1.16 7.65 -1.59
CA SER A 113 0.51 7.37 -0.31
C SER A 113 1.50 6.94 0.77
N ALA A 114 2.49 6.10 0.44
CA ALA A 114 3.53 5.70 1.38
C ALA A 114 4.46 6.86 1.78
N ILE A 115 4.92 7.67 0.81
CA ILE A 115 5.80 8.83 1.09
C ILE A 115 5.07 9.83 1.99
N SER A 116 3.84 10.20 1.61
CA SER A 116 3.05 11.17 2.37
C SER A 116 2.66 10.65 3.75
N GLY A 117 2.33 9.36 3.90
CA GLY A 117 2.02 8.76 5.20
C GLY A 117 3.22 8.71 6.15
N ILE A 118 4.42 8.35 5.64
CA ILE A 118 5.66 8.41 6.44
C ILE A 118 5.98 9.85 6.83
N ALA A 119 5.90 10.77 5.87
CA ALA A 119 6.18 12.18 6.09
C ALA A 119 5.20 12.80 7.09
N TYR A 120 3.90 12.50 7.00
CA TYR A 120 2.88 12.95 7.94
C TYR A 120 3.20 12.50 9.35
N ARG A 121 3.40 11.18 9.55
CA ARG A 121 3.65 10.63 10.88
C ARG A 121 4.96 11.13 11.48
N THR A 122 5.98 11.32 10.65
CA THR A 122 7.26 11.89 11.07
C THR A 122 7.08 13.35 11.44
N GLY A 123 6.40 14.13 10.60
CA GLY A 123 6.07 15.52 10.85
C GLY A 123 5.33 15.73 12.17
N GLU A 124 4.31 14.92 12.42
CA GLU A 124 3.54 14.93 13.67
C GLU A 124 4.44 14.62 14.88
N ALA A 125 5.41 13.73 14.74
CA ALA A 125 6.36 13.42 15.81
C ALA A 125 7.38 14.56 16.08
N PHE A 126 7.59 15.44 15.11
CA PHE A 126 8.49 16.61 15.20
C PHE A 126 7.75 17.95 15.31
N ASP A 127 6.42 17.92 15.49
CA ASP A 127 5.57 19.10 15.67
C ASP A 127 5.71 20.14 14.52
N ILE A 128 5.74 19.66 13.28
CA ILE A 128 5.74 20.54 12.10
C ILE A 128 4.36 21.20 11.90
N SER A 129 4.27 22.24 11.06
CA SER A 129 3.04 23.01 10.89
C SER A 129 1.83 22.15 10.46
N GLU A 130 0.67 22.46 11.02
CA GLU A 130 -0.62 21.83 10.69
C GLU A 130 -0.93 21.92 9.19
N ASP A 131 -0.64 23.05 8.54
CA ASP A 131 -0.81 23.19 7.08
C ASP A 131 -0.01 22.13 6.29
N THR A 132 1.19 21.80 6.77
CA THR A 132 2.02 20.75 6.15
C THR A 132 1.45 19.36 6.44
N LEU A 133 0.98 19.12 7.65
CA LEU A 133 0.34 17.86 8.05
C LEU A 133 -0.95 17.61 7.24
N ASP A 134 -1.77 18.63 7.06
CA ASP A 134 -3.00 18.59 6.26
C ASP A 134 -2.70 18.32 4.79
N LEU A 135 -1.67 18.98 4.22
CA LEU A 135 -1.23 18.71 2.85
C LEU A 135 -0.79 17.25 2.67
N LEU A 136 0.03 16.74 3.60
CA LEU A 136 0.53 15.37 3.55
C LEU A 136 -0.63 14.36 3.67
N MET A 137 -1.58 14.59 4.57
CA MET A 137 -2.77 13.74 4.68
C MET A 137 -3.63 13.81 3.42
N SER A 138 -3.84 15.00 2.86
CA SER A 138 -4.58 15.19 1.61
C SER A 138 -4.00 14.36 0.46
N ILE A 139 -2.66 14.32 0.34
CA ILE A 139 -1.98 13.46 -0.65
C ILE A 139 -2.16 11.98 -0.30
N HIS A 140 -1.95 11.60 0.97
CA HIS A 140 -2.02 10.21 1.44
C HIS A 140 -3.37 9.54 1.14
N GLU A 141 -4.45 10.30 1.33
CA GLU A 141 -5.82 9.81 1.19
C GLU A 141 -6.50 10.20 -0.14
N GLY A 142 -5.84 10.99 -0.97
CA GLY A 142 -6.38 11.45 -2.24
C GLY A 142 -7.51 12.48 -2.11
N ASP A 143 -7.49 13.32 -1.07
CA ASP A 143 -8.53 14.34 -0.84
C ASP A 143 -8.58 15.40 -1.96
N TRP A 144 -7.45 15.64 -2.63
CA TRP A 144 -7.33 16.50 -3.80
C TRP A 144 -8.21 16.09 -5.00
N LEU A 145 -8.75 14.86 -5.02
CA LEU A 145 -9.72 14.41 -6.03
C LEU A 145 -11.16 14.88 -5.75
N GLY A 146 -11.40 15.52 -4.60
CA GLY A 146 -12.72 15.95 -4.16
C GLY A 146 -13.49 14.86 -3.40
N LYS A 147 -14.44 15.29 -2.57
CA LYS A 147 -15.17 14.44 -1.62
C LYS A 147 -15.97 13.31 -2.29
N GLU A 148 -16.42 13.51 -3.53
CA GLU A 148 -17.22 12.53 -4.28
C GLU A 148 -16.37 11.37 -4.81
N ILE A 149 -15.16 11.65 -5.31
CA ILE A 149 -14.29 10.66 -5.97
C ILE A 149 -13.38 9.94 -4.96
N LYS A 150 -13.01 10.62 -3.87
CA LYS A 150 -12.11 10.10 -2.83
C LYS A 150 -12.45 8.69 -2.32
N PRO A 151 -13.72 8.33 -2.00
CA PRO A 151 -14.06 6.96 -1.58
C PRO A 151 -13.73 5.91 -2.64
N PHE A 152 -14.00 6.20 -3.91
CA PHE A 152 -13.69 5.30 -5.02
C PHE A 152 -12.18 5.15 -5.24
N TYR A 153 -11.44 6.25 -5.15
CA TYR A 153 -9.97 6.23 -5.24
C TYR A 153 -9.36 5.31 -4.17
N ILE A 154 -9.76 5.49 -2.91
CA ILE A 154 -9.28 4.67 -1.80
C ILE A 154 -9.68 3.20 -1.96
N LEU A 155 -10.91 2.94 -2.43
CA LEU A 155 -11.36 1.57 -2.70
C LEU A 155 -10.47 0.89 -3.75
N VAL A 156 -10.19 1.58 -4.86
CA VAL A 156 -9.32 1.06 -5.94
C VAL A 156 -7.91 0.82 -5.42
N LEU A 157 -7.35 1.73 -4.63
CA LEU A 157 -6.00 1.57 -4.07
C LEU A 157 -5.93 0.42 -3.06
N GLY A 158 -6.85 0.37 -2.10
CA GLY A 158 -6.82 -0.64 -1.05
C GLY A 158 -7.13 -2.05 -1.57
N LEU A 159 -8.17 -2.19 -2.40
CA LEU A 159 -8.46 -3.48 -3.05
C LEU A 159 -7.37 -3.85 -4.06
N GLY A 160 -6.85 -2.87 -4.81
CA GLY A 160 -5.73 -3.07 -5.72
C GLY A 160 -4.50 -3.61 -5.00
N LEU A 161 -4.11 -2.99 -3.88
CA LEU A 161 -3.01 -3.45 -3.03
C LEU A 161 -3.29 -4.88 -2.51
N GLY A 162 -4.50 -5.16 -2.04
CA GLY A 162 -4.91 -6.50 -1.63
C GLY A 162 -4.75 -7.53 -2.76
N LEU A 163 -5.18 -7.20 -3.97
CA LEU A 163 -5.08 -8.08 -5.14
C LEU A 163 -3.62 -8.32 -5.58
N ILE A 164 -2.73 -7.31 -5.52
CA ILE A 164 -1.31 -7.53 -5.83
C ILE A 164 -0.62 -8.39 -4.77
N ILE A 165 -1.02 -8.27 -3.50
CA ILE A 165 -0.53 -9.14 -2.41
C ILE A 165 -0.98 -10.58 -2.65
N ILE A 166 -2.28 -10.80 -2.87
CA ILE A 166 -2.83 -12.13 -3.13
C ILE A 166 -2.20 -12.77 -4.37
N SER A 167 -2.12 -12.04 -5.48
CA SER A 167 -1.49 -12.55 -6.70
C SER A 167 0.00 -12.85 -6.52
N GLY A 168 0.73 -12.03 -5.74
CA GLY A 168 2.12 -12.27 -5.37
C GLY A 168 2.30 -13.56 -4.55
N LEU A 169 1.44 -13.78 -3.55
CA LEU A 169 1.43 -15.01 -2.74
C LEU A 169 1.12 -16.25 -3.60
N LEU A 170 0.13 -16.18 -4.49
CA LEU A 170 -0.20 -17.27 -5.42
C LEU A 170 0.99 -17.63 -6.32
N LEU A 171 1.71 -16.63 -6.84
CA LEU A 171 2.92 -16.85 -7.63
C LEU A 171 4.05 -17.47 -6.81
N PHE A 172 4.19 -17.08 -5.53
CA PHE A 172 5.16 -17.67 -4.61
C PHE A 172 4.89 -19.17 -4.37
N PHE A 173 3.66 -19.52 -3.99
CA PHE A 173 3.30 -20.91 -3.69
C PHE A 173 3.31 -21.80 -4.94
N ARG A 174 2.92 -21.29 -6.11
CA ARG A 174 2.98 -22.06 -7.37
C ARG A 174 4.40 -22.48 -7.73
N LYS A 175 5.39 -21.62 -7.50
CA LYS A 175 6.80 -21.94 -7.78
C LYS A 175 7.30 -23.10 -6.93
N ASN A 176 6.82 -23.24 -5.70
CA ASN A 176 7.22 -24.32 -4.80
C ASN A 176 6.57 -25.68 -5.13
N LYS A 177 5.55 -25.70 -6.01
CA LYS A 177 4.86 -26.93 -6.46
C LYS A 177 5.38 -27.50 -7.78
N SER A 178 6.28 -26.81 -8.49
CA SER A 178 6.88 -27.37 -9.71
C SER A 178 8.02 -28.30 -9.31
N PRO A 179 7.96 -29.62 -9.60
CA PRO A 179 9.13 -30.47 -9.44
C PRO A 179 10.24 -29.92 -10.33
N ARG A 180 11.47 -29.94 -9.80
CA ARG A 180 12.68 -29.59 -10.56
C ARG A 180 12.99 -30.68 -11.58
#